data_AF-A0AAD1XQ16-F1
#
_entry.id   AF-A0AAD1XQ16-F1
#
_cell.length_a   1.000
_cell.length_b   1.000
_cell.length_c   1.000
_cell.angle_alpha   90.00
_cell.angle_beta   90.00
_cell.angle_gamma   90.00
#
_symmetry.space_group_name_H-M   'P 1'
#
loop_
_entity.id
_entity.type
_entity.pdbx_description
1 polymer ?
#
loop_
_entity_poly.entity_id
_entity_poly.type
_entity_poly.pdbx_seq_one_letter_code
_entity_poly.pdbx_strand_id
1 'polypeptide(L)'
;MGKPPVDFCRCPLRSRRDRCLCRTRPKIRGRIGVPMNIPSEEEEDEILDFSQATKMLQENFSKYQVHEVIPLDTIINNHIKRNSRKSKIRSIDDYYVFADFFPPGKHQASIGYWDVGVLNSKLCMDLIIPYKLDKPEIELKRVKKENIIRAFKKLNSVFKDWSEDTPELLRALVDMDFSYSKISRIIKSEGEFEQTRDIFNAYIENLKELFIHCIGKSSFPGLSWLDLSSLCQEWSIVDSNCSLADIDRIFIATKVSDRFKSTKDLSRFEFWEVLVRIAIKKYFEPGIINSIPSAVEELITKNLLTHFKPRIDWKKWREMELWNLNIDDLFKRNLENLNLLYSRNLTQMKKFMSYSDLMELTKEAEVDILENKINLAYSYSKMTVLDEVKALGILKKLSKTSGKVYEGYFKVQFTEFIEFIGRLAQIQNLDKHEHNYRGMLKDTIEIILSQFLSVIGKSLAPEPEIKE
;
A
#
# COMPACT_ATOMS: atom_id res chain seq x y z
N MET A 1 57.95 -30.81 -32.47
CA MET A 1 57.97 -29.33 -32.63
C MET A 1 56.55 -28.85 -32.37
N GLY A 2 56.13 -28.30 -31.22
CA GLY A 2 56.84 -27.54 -30.21
C GLY A 2 56.44 -26.06 -30.31
N LYS A 3 55.32 -25.67 -29.68
CA LYS A 3 55.20 -24.44 -28.86
C LYS A 3 53.95 -24.51 -27.95
N PRO A 4 54.03 -24.01 -26.69
CA PRO A 4 53.11 -24.30 -25.58
C PRO A 4 52.15 -23.13 -25.27
N PRO A 5 51.23 -23.27 -24.29
CA PRO A 5 50.20 -22.27 -24.00
C PRO A 5 50.73 -21.10 -23.13
N VAL A 6 50.03 -19.98 -23.22
CA VAL A 6 50.34 -18.72 -22.55
C VAL A 6 49.83 -18.77 -21.10
N ASP A 7 50.76 -18.78 -20.16
CA ASP A 7 50.54 -18.53 -18.73
C ASP A 7 50.24 -17.04 -18.48
N PHE A 8 49.17 -16.75 -17.74
CA PHE A 8 48.99 -15.45 -17.10
C PHE A 8 49.57 -15.47 -15.68
N CYS A 9 50.46 -14.50 -15.47
CA CYS A 9 51.28 -14.28 -14.30
C CYS A 9 50.50 -14.19 -12.99
N ARG A 10 50.98 -14.90 -11.97
CA ARG A 10 50.99 -14.45 -10.58
C ARG A 10 52.14 -13.46 -10.40
N CYS A 11 51.91 -12.35 -9.69
CA CYS A 11 52.98 -11.66 -8.98
C CYS A 11 52.48 -11.11 -7.62
N PRO A 12 53.35 -11.01 -6.60
CA PRO A 12 52.98 -11.05 -5.19
C PRO A 12 53.07 -9.70 -4.45
N LEU A 13 52.47 -9.68 -3.26
CA LEU A 13 52.76 -8.89 -2.05
C LEU A 13 53.79 -7.74 -2.11
N ARG A 14 53.36 -6.54 -1.70
CA ARG A 14 54.07 -5.55 -0.83
C ARG A 14 53.05 -4.48 -0.39
N SER A 15 52.58 -4.46 0.86
CA SER A 15 53.13 -3.84 2.07
C SER A 15 52.88 -2.32 2.22
N ARG A 16 52.08 -2.01 3.25
CA ARG A 16 52.06 -0.81 4.13
C ARG A 16 51.88 0.58 3.50
N ARG A 17 50.77 1.23 3.89
CA ARG A 17 50.79 2.54 4.58
C ARG A 17 49.50 2.73 5.38
N ASP A 18 49.71 3.02 6.66
CA ASP A 18 48.72 3.41 7.66
C ASP A 18 47.88 4.60 7.21
N ARG A 19 46.58 4.56 7.51
CA ARG A 19 45.79 5.77 7.74
C ARG A 19 44.58 5.44 8.62
N CYS A 20 44.68 5.89 9.88
CA CYS A 20 43.57 6.11 10.79
C CYS A 20 42.50 6.98 10.14
N LEU A 21 41.24 6.54 10.15
CA LEU A 21 40.07 7.42 10.03
C LEU A 21 38.96 6.89 10.95
N CYS A 22 38.89 7.47 12.15
CA CYS A 22 37.64 7.57 12.88
C CYS A 22 36.68 8.42 12.05
N ARG A 23 35.57 7.86 11.56
CA ARG A 23 34.40 8.66 11.19
C ARG A 23 33.10 7.98 11.60
N THR A 24 32.39 8.76 12.38
CA THR A 24 31.06 8.64 12.95
C THR A 24 29.99 8.41 11.88
N ARG A 25 28.98 7.61 12.24
CA ARG A 25 27.76 7.40 11.44
C ARG A 25 26.85 8.65 11.52
N PRO A 26 26.24 9.10 10.41
CA PRO A 26 25.14 10.04 10.47
C PRO A 26 23.83 9.28 10.74
N LYS A 27 23.08 9.69 11.77
CA LYS A 27 21.65 9.36 11.91
C LYS A 27 20.83 10.58 11.54
N ILE A 28 20.03 10.40 10.49
CA ILE A 28 18.95 11.28 10.04
C ILE A 28 17.77 11.10 11.01
N ARG A 29 17.24 12.19 11.60
CA ARG A 29 15.84 12.26 12.09
C ARG A 29 15.28 13.68 11.92
N GLY A 30 13.97 13.72 11.65
CA GLY A 30 13.21 14.79 11.00
C GLY A 30 13.13 16.13 11.73
N ARG A 31 13.07 17.19 10.91
CA ARG A 31 12.62 18.54 11.26
C ARG A 31 11.09 18.59 11.26
N ILE A 32 10.51 19.32 12.19
CA ILE A 32 9.25 20.04 11.98
C ILE A 32 9.62 21.52 12.06
N GLY A 33 9.61 22.20 10.92
CA GLY A 33 9.80 23.65 10.85
C GLY A 33 8.43 24.33 10.82
N VAL A 34 8.27 25.37 11.61
CA VAL A 34 7.27 26.43 11.38
C VAL A 34 8.08 27.71 11.12
N PRO A 35 7.79 28.46 10.04
CA PRO A 35 8.58 29.63 9.68
C PRO A 35 8.24 30.78 10.63
N MET A 36 9.25 31.45 11.18
CA MET A 36 9.08 32.82 11.65
C MET A 36 9.57 33.76 10.58
N ASN A 37 8.64 34.56 10.05
CA ASN A 37 8.96 35.78 9.32
C ASN A 37 9.67 36.73 10.27
N ILE A 38 10.86 37.17 9.89
CA ILE A 38 11.61 38.24 10.52
C ILE A 38 11.12 39.55 9.87
N PRO A 39 10.50 40.49 10.60
CA PRO A 39 10.49 41.88 10.17
C PRO A 39 11.90 42.42 10.36
N SER A 40 12.47 42.95 9.29
CA SER A 40 13.68 43.76 9.32
C SER A 40 13.30 45.16 9.79
N GLU A 41 13.68 45.52 11.01
CA GLU A 41 13.91 46.91 11.41
C GLU A 41 14.90 46.90 12.57
N GLU A 42 15.95 47.71 12.42
CA GLU A 42 17.03 47.88 13.37
C GLU A 42 16.51 48.67 14.58
N GLU A 43 16.23 47.97 15.68
CA GLU A 43 16.20 48.58 17.01
C GLU A 43 17.32 47.93 17.83
N GLU A 44 18.31 48.73 18.23
CA GLU A 44 19.31 48.34 19.22
C GLU A 44 18.60 48.13 20.56
N ASP A 45 18.18 46.90 20.82
CA ASP A 45 17.69 46.49 22.14
C ASP A 45 18.83 46.66 23.15
N GLU A 46 18.68 47.63 24.05
CA GLU A 46 19.49 47.77 25.26
C GLU A 46 19.48 46.42 25.99
N ILE A 47 20.60 45.71 25.95
CA ILE A 47 20.83 44.54 26.79
C ILE A 47 20.75 45.02 28.24
N LEU A 48 19.62 44.76 28.88
CA LEU A 48 19.42 45.05 30.29
C LEU A 48 20.58 44.42 31.07
N ASP A 49 21.37 45.26 31.73
CA ASP A 49 22.47 44.81 32.58
C ASP A 49 21.91 43.80 33.59
N PHE A 50 22.55 42.63 33.65
CA PHE A 50 22.18 41.51 34.52
C PHE A 50 22.06 41.96 35.99
N SER A 51 22.83 42.98 36.38
CA SER A 51 22.73 43.63 37.68
C SER A 51 21.40 44.37 37.90
N GLN A 52 20.91 45.09 36.88
CA GLN A 52 19.66 45.84 36.93
C GLN A 52 18.43 44.93 36.98
N ALA A 53 18.42 43.84 36.20
CA ALA A 53 17.33 42.85 36.23
C ALA A 53 17.23 42.17 37.61
N THR A 54 18.38 41.87 38.24
CA THR A 54 18.44 41.29 39.58
C THR A 54 17.94 42.26 40.66
N LYS A 55 18.26 43.55 40.51
CA LYS A 55 17.85 44.60 41.45
C LYS A 55 16.35 44.94 41.35
N MET A 56 15.80 45.00 40.14
CA MET A 56 14.35 45.16 39.91
C MET A 56 13.53 44.01 40.48
N LEU A 57 14.05 42.78 40.40
CA LEU A 57 13.41 41.62 41.03
C LEU A 57 13.43 41.73 42.56
N GLN A 58 14.56 42.12 43.17
CA GLN A 58 14.68 42.24 44.63
C GLN A 58 13.81 43.35 45.24
N GLU A 59 13.69 44.51 44.59
CA GLU A 59 12.94 45.65 45.11
C GLU A 59 11.41 45.39 45.16
N ASN A 60 10.87 44.62 44.21
CA ASN A 60 9.44 44.29 44.14
C ASN A 60 8.95 43.34 45.24
N PHE A 61 9.85 42.63 45.94
CA PHE A 61 9.46 41.63 46.94
C PHE A 61 9.38 42.15 48.38
N SER A 62 9.78 43.40 48.66
CA SER A 62 9.96 43.92 50.03
C SER A 62 8.70 44.51 50.71
N LYS A 63 7.50 44.42 50.10
CA LYS A 63 6.32 45.20 50.53
C LYS A 63 5.13 44.44 51.15
N TYR A 64 5.31 43.23 51.68
CA TYR A 64 4.14 42.41 52.11
C TYR A 64 4.18 42.00 53.60
N GLN A 65 3.08 42.28 54.32
CA GLN A 65 2.84 41.90 55.72
C GLN A 65 1.78 40.79 55.84
N VAL A 66 1.97 39.90 56.81
CA VAL A 66 1.34 38.56 56.91
C VAL A 66 -0.07 38.57 57.50
N HIS A 67 -1.01 37.91 56.82
CA HIS A 67 -2.25 37.36 57.40
C HIS A 67 -2.55 35.95 56.87
N GLU A 68 -3.53 35.29 57.48
CA GLU A 68 -3.85 33.85 57.51
C GLU A 68 -3.80 33.06 56.17
N VAL A 69 -3.34 31.81 56.24
CA VAL A 69 -3.14 30.89 55.11
C VAL A 69 -4.45 30.18 54.73
N ILE A 70 -4.87 30.30 53.46
CA ILE A 70 -6.04 29.58 52.92
C ILE A 70 -5.56 28.37 52.08
N PRO A 71 -6.08 27.15 52.31
CA PRO A 71 -5.72 25.96 51.52
C PRO A 71 -6.09 26.08 50.03
N LEU A 72 -5.22 25.60 49.14
CA LEU A 72 -5.39 25.66 47.67
C LEU A 72 -6.71 25.01 47.20
N ASP A 73 -7.09 23.87 47.77
CA ASP A 73 -8.34 23.18 47.44
C ASP A 73 -9.57 24.04 47.72
N THR A 74 -9.49 24.91 48.72
CA THR A 74 -10.56 25.85 49.05
C THR A 74 -10.67 26.95 48.00
N ILE A 75 -9.53 27.41 47.46
CA ILE A 75 -9.49 28.41 46.38
C ILE A 75 -10.06 27.80 45.09
N ILE A 76 -9.62 26.58 44.72
CA ILE A 76 -10.09 25.85 43.53
C ILE A 76 -11.60 25.61 43.61
N ASN A 77 -12.10 25.04 44.71
CA ASN A 77 -13.52 24.74 44.87
C ASN A 77 -14.40 26.00 44.87
N ASN A 78 -13.92 27.10 45.45
CA ASN A 78 -14.64 28.37 45.44
C ASN A 78 -14.66 29.03 44.06
N HIS A 79 -13.57 28.89 43.29
CA HIS A 79 -13.49 29.39 41.91
C HIS A 79 -14.42 28.59 40.99
N ILE A 80 -14.42 27.25 41.09
CA ILE A 80 -15.35 26.36 40.37
C ILE A 80 -16.81 26.71 40.71
N LYS A 81 -17.16 26.86 41.99
CA LYS A 81 -18.52 27.22 42.44
C LYS A 81 -18.99 28.59 41.96
N ARG A 82 -18.08 29.57 41.82
CA ARG A 82 -18.41 30.91 41.32
C ARG A 82 -18.64 30.92 39.82
N ASN A 83 -17.84 30.17 39.07
CA ASN A 83 -17.93 30.13 37.62
C ASN A 83 -19.01 29.19 37.09
N SER A 84 -19.31 28.08 37.80
CA SER A 84 -20.43 27.19 37.45
C SER A 84 -21.79 27.88 37.48
N ARG A 85 -21.93 28.96 38.25
CA ARG A 85 -23.14 29.80 38.28
C ARG A 85 -23.21 30.83 37.16
N LYS A 86 -22.09 31.18 36.53
CA LYS A 86 -22.00 32.25 35.51
C LYS A 86 -21.81 31.74 34.08
N SER A 87 -21.25 30.55 33.88
CA SER A 87 -21.07 29.96 32.55
C SER A 87 -21.73 28.58 32.48
N LYS A 88 -22.39 28.30 31.34
CA LYS A 88 -22.90 26.97 30.97
C LYS A 88 -21.73 26.01 30.75
N ILE A 89 -21.07 25.59 31.83
CA ILE A 89 -20.07 24.53 31.81
C ILE A 89 -20.80 23.26 31.37
N ARG A 90 -20.56 22.81 30.14
CA ARG A 90 -21.14 21.57 29.62
C ARG A 90 -20.35 20.39 30.20
N SER A 91 -21.03 19.31 30.56
CA SER A 91 -20.45 18.13 31.23
C SER A 91 -19.42 17.33 30.42
N ILE A 92 -19.05 17.79 29.23
CA ILE A 92 -18.16 17.10 28.28
C ILE A 92 -16.76 17.74 28.22
N ASP A 93 -16.61 18.96 28.75
CA ASP A 93 -15.33 19.67 28.70
C ASP A 93 -14.50 19.40 29.95
N ASP A 94 -13.27 18.92 29.77
CA ASP A 94 -12.27 18.89 30.84
C ASP A 94 -11.68 20.28 31.02
N TYR A 95 -11.65 20.75 32.27
CA TYR A 95 -11.00 22.00 32.64
C TYR A 95 -9.73 21.66 33.39
N TYR A 96 -8.60 22.11 32.86
CA TYR A 96 -7.34 22.04 33.57
C TYR A 96 -7.14 23.36 34.31
N VAL A 97 -6.94 23.26 35.60
CA VAL A 97 -6.59 24.39 36.46
C VAL A 97 -5.08 24.56 36.36
N PHE A 98 -4.64 25.58 35.65
CA PHE A 98 -3.25 26.01 35.70
C PHE A 98 -3.15 27.07 36.78
N ALA A 99 -2.38 26.77 37.81
CA ALA A 99 -1.93 27.78 38.75
C ALA A 99 -0.44 27.95 38.48
N ASP A 100 -0.03 29.14 38.05
CA ASP A 100 1.38 29.52 38.01
C ASP A 100 1.88 29.68 39.46
N PHE A 101 2.11 28.54 40.11
CA PHE A 101 2.48 28.48 41.50
C PHE A 101 3.79 27.71 41.65
N PHE A 102 4.82 28.44 42.01
CA PHE A 102 5.93 27.84 42.73
C PHE A 102 5.62 27.89 44.23
N PRO A 103 5.93 26.82 45.00
CA PRO A 103 5.72 26.84 46.44
C PRO A 103 6.45 28.02 47.08
N PRO A 104 5.91 28.64 48.15
CA PRO A 104 6.70 29.58 48.92
C PRO A 104 7.90 28.85 49.54
N GLY A 105 9.06 29.50 49.58
CA GLY A 105 10.28 28.92 50.12
C GLY A 105 11.48 29.09 49.20
N LYS A 106 12.58 28.45 49.58
CA LYS A 106 13.84 28.48 48.82
C LYS A 106 13.86 27.34 47.82
N HIS A 107 13.89 27.67 46.54
CA HIS A 107 13.99 26.74 45.44
C HIS A 107 15.31 26.92 44.73
N GLN A 108 15.87 25.82 44.24
CA GLN A 108 17.02 25.86 43.36
C GLN A 108 16.53 25.57 41.95
N ALA A 109 16.54 26.59 41.10
CA ALA A 109 16.25 26.43 39.69
C ALA A 109 17.57 26.31 38.92
N SER A 110 17.58 25.51 37.86
CA SER A 110 18.69 25.49 36.93
C SER A 110 18.21 25.65 35.50
N ILE A 111 18.71 26.68 34.84
CA ILE A 111 18.46 26.93 33.43
C ILE A 111 19.62 26.32 32.65
N GLY A 112 19.31 25.39 31.76
CA GLY A 112 20.28 24.74 30.89
C GLY A 112 20.13 25.20 29.45
N TYR A 113 21.21 25.68 28.84
CA TYR A 113 21.25 25.91 27.40
C TYR A 113 21.77 24.64 26.70
N TRP A 114 20.95 24.12 25.77
CA TRP A 114 21.27 22.93 25.00
C TRP A 114 21.55 23.33 23.55
N ASP A 115 22.72 22.95 23.05
CA ASP A 115 23.03 23.04 21.63
C ASP A 115 23.35 21.65 21.09
N VAL A 116 22.70 21.25 20.01
CA VAL A 116 22.88 19.94 19.37
C VAL A 116 22.88 18.74 20.36
N GLY A 117 22.01 18.78 21.37
CA GLY A 117 21.89 17.70 22.36
C GLY A 117 22.99 17.64 23.42
N VAL A 118 23.87 18.66 23.48
CA VAL A 118 24.86 18.83 24.54
C VAL A 118 24.45 20.02 25.41
N LEU A 119 24.43 19.80 26.73
CA LEU A 119 24.20 20.87 27.71
C LEU A 119 25.47 21.72 27.80
N ASN A 120 25.47 22.87 27.13
CA ASN A 120 26.65 23.72 27.00
C ASN A 120 26.88 24.61 28.23
N SER A 121 25.81 25.02 28.90
CA SER A 121 25.90 25.81 30.12
C SER A 121 24.70 25.55 31.01
N LYS A 122 24.94 25.57 32.32
CA LYS A 122 23.92 25.42 33.36
C LYS A 122 24.07 26.56 34.35
N LEU A 123 23.09 27.46 34.38
CA LEU A 123 22.99 28.49 35.40
C LEU A 123 22.12 27.95 36.52
N CYS A 124 22.69 27.79 37.72
CA CYS A 124 21.92 27.50 38.91
C CYS A 124 21.63 28.80 39.65
N MET A 125 20.37 29.01 40.00
CA MET A 125 19.94 30.18 40.75
C MET A 125 19.06 29.75 41.92
N ASP A 126 19.33 30.34 43.07
CA ASP A 126 18.49 30.21 44.25
C ASP A 126 17.34 31.20 44.11
N LEU A 127 16.12 30.70 43.93
CA LEU A 127 14.90 31.48 43.90
C LEU A 127 14.27 31.42 45.29
N ILE A 128 14.23 32.56 45.98
CA ILE A 128 13.41 32.69 47.19
C ILE A 128 12.07 33.23 46.76
N ILE A 129 11.04 32.40 46.91
CA ILE A 129 9.69 32.73 46.49
C ILE A 129 8.94 33.13 47.74
N PRO A 130 8.63 34.42 47.92
CA PRO A 130 7.94 34.86 49.11
C PRO A 130 6.52 34.31 49.13
N TYR A 131 5.97 34.19 50.32
CA TYR A 131 4.54 33.92 50.49
C TYR A 131 3.75 35.05 49.83
N LYS A 132 3.15 34.78 48.67
CA LYS A 132 2.18 35.68 48.04
C LYS A 132 0.87 35.61 48.82
N LEU A 133 0.36 36.77 49.24
CA LEU A 133 -0.89 36.90 49.98
C LEU A 133 -2.11 37.06 49.05
N ASP A 134 -1.88 37.57 47.85
CA ASP A 134 -2.93 37.71 46.85
C ASP A 134 -3.32 36.34 46.32
N LYS A 135 -4.64 36.13 46.18
CA LYS A 135 -5.17 34.90 45.60
C LYS A 135 -4.56 34.73 44.21
N PRO A 136 -3.92 33.58 43.90
CA PRO A 136 -3.38 33.36 42.57
C PRO A 136 -4.50 33.51 41.54
N GLU A 137 -4.22 34.22 40.45
CA GLU A 137 -5.11 34.22 39.29
C GLU A 137 -5.13 32.80 38.74
N ILE A 138 -6.27 32.13 38.92
CA ILE A 138 -6.51 30.81 38.36
C ILE A 138 -6.97 31.02 36.93
N GLU A 139 -6.13 30.67 35.96
CA GLU A 139 -6.55 30.58 34.57
C GLU A 139 -7.15 29.20 34.29
N LEU A 140 -8.43 29.20 33.92
CA LEU A 140 -9.10 27.99 33.43
C LEU A 140 -8.86 27.87 31.92
N LYS A 141 -7.92 27.01 31.53
CA LYS A 141 -7.73 26.69 30.11
C LYS A 141 -8.74 25.62 29.72
N ARG A 142 -9.73 26.01 28.91
CA ARG A 142 -10.68 25.07 28.30
C ARG A 142 -9.94 24.24 27.27
N VAL A 143 -9.79 22.94 27.53
CA VAL A 143 -9.29 22.01 26.52
C VAL A 143 -10.51 21.45 25.81
N LYS A 144 -10.74 21.90 24.57
CA LYS A 144 -11.78 21.33 23.73
C LYS A 144 -11.32 19.92 23.32
N LYS A 145 -11.94 18.89 23.89
CA LYS A 145 -11.81 17.53 23.36
C LYS A 145 -12.51 17.49 22.01
N GLU A 146 -11.72 17.52 20.94
CA GLU A 146 -12.25 17.27 19.60
C GLU A 146 -12.26 15.76 19.40
N ASN A 147 -13.46 15.17 19.38
CA ASN A 147 -13.63 13.79 18.94
C ASN A 147 -13.33 13.73 17.44
N ILE A 148 -12.09 13.39 17.09
CA ILE A 148 -11.69 13.16 15.70
C ILE A 148 -12.26 11.80 15.29
N ILE A 149 -13.41 11.81 14.63
CA ILE A 149 -13.95 10.62 13.98
C ILE A 149 -13.00 10.28 12.82
N ARG A 150 -12.20 9.23 13.01
CA ARG A 150 -11.31 8.73 11.96
C ARG A 150 -12.14 7.98 10.92
N ALA A 151 -12.15 8.49 9.71
CA ALA A 151 -12.72 7.80 8.55
C ALA A 151 -11.58 7.36 7.62
N PHE A 152 -11.70 6.16 7.05
CA PHE A 152 -10.78 5.71 6.02
C PHE A 152 -10.87 6.65 4.81
N LYS A 153 -9.72 7.12 4.33
CA LYS A 153 -9.60 7.91 3.11
C LYS A 153 -8.47 7.31 2.28
N LYS A 154 -8.80 6.73 1.11
CA LYS A 154 -7.84 6.04 0.25
C LYS A 154 -6.61 6.90 -0.09
N LEU A 155 -6.79 8.19 -0.37
CA LEU A 155 -5.69 9.12 -0.69
C LEU A 155 -4.64 9.25 0.44
N ASN A 156 -5.04 8.99 1.68
CA ASN A 156 -4.17 9.05 2.86
C ASN A 156 -3.80 7.66 3.38
N SER A 157 -4.12 6.58 2.67
CA SER A 157 -3.89 5.20 3.09
C SER A 157 -2.64 4.60 2.44
N VAL A 158 -2.26 3.39 2.86
CA VAL A 158 -1.21 2.59 2.18
C VAL A 158 -1.61 2.15 0.76
N PHE A 159 -2.89 2.27 0.42
CA PHE A 159 -3.47 1.90 -0.88
C PHE A 159 -3.62 3.09 -1.83
N LYS A 160 -3.09 4.27 -1.48
CA LYS A 160 -3.24 5.50 -2.28
C LYS A 160 -2.73 5.36 -3.72
N ASP A 161 -1.70 4.55 -3.94
CA ASP A 161 -1.08 4.36 -5.26
C ASP A 161 -1.77 3.24 -6.07
N TRP A 162 -2.84 2.64 -5.55
CA TRP A 162 -3.64 1.66 -6.28
C TRP A 162 -4.49 2.32 -7.36
N SER A 163 -4.22 1.98 -8.63
CA SER A 163 -5.02 2.40 -9.77
C SER A 163 -6.31 1.60 -9.86
N GLU A 164 -7.45 2.27 -9.66
CA GLU A 164 -8.77 1.70 -9.89
C GLU A 164 -9.06 1.53 -11.38
N ASP A 165 -9.94 0.59 -11.69
CA ASP A 165 -10.49 0.46 -13.03
C ASP A 165 -11.61 1.46 -13.25
N THR A 166 -11.35 2.42 -14.13
CA THR A 166 -12.38 3.30 -14.65
C THR A 166 -12.99 2.70 -15.93
N PRO A 167 -14.24 3.06 -16.27
CA PRO A 167 -14.86 2.63 -17.54
C PRO A 167 -14.00 2.98 -18.77
N GLU A 168 -13.31 4.12 -18.76
CA GLU A 168 -12.43 4.57 -19.84
C GLU A 168 -11.20 3.67 -19.98
N LEU A 169 -10.59 3.27 -18.85
CA LEU A 169 -9.45 2.36 -18.86
C LEU A 169 -9.85 0.99 -19.41
N LEU A 170 -11.03 0.49 -19.03
CA LEU A 170 -11.52 -0.81 -19.49
C LEU A 170 -11.89 -0.80 -20.98
N ARG A 171 -12.47 0.29 -21.50
CA ARG A 171 -12.68 0.44 -22.95
C ARG A 171 -11.37 0.49 -23.72
N ALA A 172 -10.42 1.28 -23.23
CA ALA A 172 -9.08 1.35 -23.83
C ALA A 172 -8.38 -0.02 -23.83
N LEU A 173 -8.64 -0.85 -22.81
CA LEU A 173 -8.13 -2.21 -22.73
C LEU A 173 -8.73 -3.11 -23.82
N VAL A 174 -10.04 -3.05 -24.06
CA VAL A 174 -10.69 -3.78 -25.16
C VAL A 174 -10.12 -3.34 -26.51
N ASP A 175 -10.04 -2.04 -26.76
CA ASP A 175 -9.50 -1.49 -28.01
C ASP A 175 -8.05 -1.96 -28.26
N MET A 176 -7.22 -1.91 -27.21
CA MET A 176 -5.83 -2.34 -27.27
C MET A 176 -5.73 -3.84 -27.61
N ASP A 177 -6.49 -4.68 -26.91
CA ASP A 177 -6.45 -6.12 -27.14
C ASP A 177 -7.00 -6.49 -28.52
N PHE A 178 -8.08 -5.85 -28.97
CA PHE A 178 -8.62 -6.05 -30.32
C PHE A 178 -7.60 -5.68 -31.39
N SER A 179 -6.82 -4.62 -31.19
CA SER A 179 -5.76 -4.21 -32.12
C SER A 179 -4.65 -5.25 -32.28
N TYR A 180 -4.36 -6.03 -31.23
CA TYR A 180 -3.37 -7.10 -31.26
C TYR A 180 -3.92 -8.44 -31.75
N SER A 181 -5.22 -8.67 -31.55
CA SER A 181 -5.91 -9.88 -31.97
C SER A 181 -6.01 -10.03 -33.50
N LYS A 182 -6.49 -11.20 -33.95
CA LYS A 182 -6.92 -11.43 -35.34
C LYS A 182 -8.43 -11.34 -35.52
N ILE A 183 -9.17 -10.79 -34.57
CA ILE A 183 -10.65 -10.73 -34.62
C ILE A 183 -11.13 -10.01 -35.89
N SER A 184 -10.49 -8.92 -36.31
CA SER A 184 -10.80 -8.21 -37.57
C SER A 184 -10.53 -9.03 -38.83
N ARG A 185 -9.74 -10.11 -38.75
CA ARG A 185 -9.56 -11.06 -39.86
C ARG A 185 -10.62 -12.16 -39.83
N ILE A 186 -11.18 -12.46 -38.67
CA ILE A 186 -12.22 -13.47 -38.47
C ILE A 186 -13.58 -12.89 -38.89
N ILE A 187 -13.90 -11.70 -38.40
CA ILE A 187 -15.16 -11.00 -38.68
C ILE A 187 -14.91 -10.01 -39.82
N LYS A 188 -15.41 -10.34 -41.03
CA LYS A 188 -15.19 -9.52 -42.24
C LYS A 188 -16.11 -8.32 -42.34
N SER A 189 -17.31 -8.41 -41.76
CA SER A 189 -18.28 -7.33 -41.73
C SER A 189 -17.85 -6.31 -40.69
N GLU A 190 -17.59 -5.07 -41.12
CA GLU A 190 -17.20 -3.97 -40.22
C GLU A 190 -18.27 -3.72 -39.15
N GLY A 191 -19.56 -3.81 -39.53
CA GLY A 191 -20.67 -3.63 -38.60
C GLY A 191 -20.73 -4.72 -37.53
N GLU A 192 -20.49 -5.98 -37.89
CA GLU A 192 -20.44 -7.07 -36.90
C GLU A 192 -19.18 -6.99 -36.03
N PHE A 193 -18.06 -6.52 -36.58
CA PHE A 193 -16.83 -6.32 -35.82
C PHE A 193 -17.05 -5.27 -34.71
N GLU A 194 -17.68 -4.15 -35.05
CA GLU A 194 -18.00 -3.09 -34.10
C GLU A 194 -18.97 -3.56 -33.02
N GLN A 195 -20.05 -4.24 -33.41
CA GLN A 195 -21.01 -4.80 -32.45
C GLN A 195 -20.37 -5.83 -31.52
N THR A 196 -19.46 -6.66 -32.05
CA THR A 196 -18.71 -7.61 -31.22
C THR A 196 -17.85 -6.86 -30.21
N ARG A 197 -17.18 -5.78 -30.62
CA ARG A 197 -16.40 -4.93 -29.72
C ARG A 197 -17.27 -4.31 -28.62
N ASP A 198 -18.47 -3.82 -28.97
CA ASP A 198 -19.42 -3.26 -28.02
C ASP A 198 -19.88 -4.28 -26.98
N ILE A 199 -20.10 -5.53 -27.38
CA ILE A 199 -20.41 -6.63 -26.45
C ILE A 199 -19.25 -6.85 -25.47
N PHE A 200 -17.99 -6.88 -25.95
CA PHE A 200 -16.85 -6.98 -25.04
C PHE A 200 -16.77 -5.80 -24.07
N ASN A 201 -17.01 -4.58 -24.54
CA ASN A 201 -17.07 -3.38 -23.67
C ASN A 201 -18.18 -3.48 -22.61
N ALA A 202 -19.33 -4.05 -22.96
CA ALA A 202 -20.45 -4.23 -22.03
C ALA A 202 -20.13 -5.25 -20.92
N TYR A 203 -19.37 -6.30 -21.24
CA TYR A 203 -19.04 -7.39 -20.30
C TYR A 203 -17.61 -7.36 -19.76
N ILE A 204 -16.82 -6.31 -20.04
CA ILE A 204 -15.38 -6.30 -19.78
C ILE A 204 -15.01 -6.49 -18.31
N GLU A 205 -15.79 -5.98 -17.36
CA GLU A 205 -15.53 -6.19 -15.94
C GLU A 205 -15.56 -7.68 -15.58
N ASN A 206 -16.63 -8.38 -15.99
CA ASN A 206 -16.78 -9.82 -15.74
C ASN A 206 -15.76 -10.65 -16.49
N LEU A 207 -15.55 -10.32 -17.77
CA LEU A 207 -14.62 -11.01 -18.64
C LEU A 207 -13.18 -10.88 -18.15
N LYS A 208 -12.80 -9.72 -17.61
CA LYS A 208 -11.48 -9.51 -17.02
C LYS A 208 -11.32 -10.28 -15.72
N GLU A 209 -12.33 -10.30 -14.86
CA GLU A 209 -12.32 -11.13 -13.65
C GLU A 209 -12.18 -12.62 -13.99
N LEU A 210 -12.93 -13.08 -15.00
CA LEU A 210 -12.84 -14.43 -15.56
C LEU A 210 -11.40 -14.73 -16.00
N PHE A 211 -10.80 -13.86 -16.81
CA PHE A 211 -9.43 -14.05 -17.27
C PHE A 211 -8.43 -14.11 -16.11
N ILE A 212 -8.50 -13.17 -15.15
CA ILE A 212 -7.65 -13.16 -13.94
C ILE A 212 -7.78 -14.47 -13.16
N HIS A 213 -9.00 -14.97 -13.01
CA HIS A 213 -9.27 -16.24 -12.35
C HIS A 213 -8.62 -17.42 -13.09
N CYS A 214 -8.77 -17.47 -14.42
CA CYS A 214 -8.20 -18.51 -15.27
C CYS A 214 -6.67 -18.53 -15.18
N ILE A 215 -6.01 -17.38 -15.32
CA ILE A 215 -4.53 -17.32 -15.24
C ILE A 215 -4.01 -17.57 -13.82
N GLY A 216 -4.80 -17.25 -12.78
CA GLY A 216 -4.46 -17.58 -11.39
C GLY A 216 -4.52 -19.06 -11.07
N LYS A 217 -5.35 -19.83 -11.78
CA LYS A 217 -5.36 -21.30 -11.74
C LYS A 217 -4.30 -21.95 -12.63
N SER A 218 -3.79 -21.19 -13.60
CA SER A 218 -2.86 -21.67 -14.64
C SER A 218 -1.43 -21.16 -14.40
N SER A 219 -0.65 -21.01 -15.48
CA SER A 219 0.71 -20.48 -15.53
C SER A 219 0.71 -18.96 -15.72
N PHE A 220 0.49 -18.21 -14.64
CA PHE A 220 0.55 -16.75 -14.68
C PHE A 220 1.82 -16.22 -15.41
N PRO A 221 1.71 -15.22 -16.31
CA PRO A 221 0.52 -14.43 -16.67
C PRO A 221 -0.32 -15.02 -17.81
N GLY A 222 -0.03 -16.24 -18.27
CA GLY A 222 -0.72 -16.87 -19.38
C GLY A 222 -1.74 -17.92 -18.95
N LEU A 223 -2.57 -18.33 -19.90
CA LEU A 223 -3.46 -19.48 -19.78
C LEU A 223 -2.96 -20.63 -20.66
N SER A 224 -2.58 -21.74 -20.02
CA SER A 224 -2.11 -22.93 -20.71
C SER A 224 -3.24 -23.64 -21.48
N TRP A 225 -2.88 -24.45 -22.47
CA TRP A 225 -3.83 -25.29 -23.19
C TRP A 225 -4.61 -26.24 -22.26
N LEU A 226 -3.89 -26.91 -21.35
CA LEU A 226 -4.48 -27.89 -20.44
C LEU A 226 -5.55 -27.24 -19.58
N ASP A 227 -5.25 -26.07 -19.02
CA ASP A 227 -6.18 -25.34 -18.16
C ASP A 227 -7.36 -24.78 -18.95
N LEU A 228 -7.14 -24.23 -20.15
CA LEU A 228 -8.23 -23.78 -21.03
C LEU A 228 -9.20 -24.93 -21.35
N SER A 229 -8.67 -26.10 -21.72
CA SER A 229 -9.51 -27.25 -22.11
C SER A 229 -10.37 -27.75 -20.94
N SER A 230 -9.81 -27.79 -19.71
CA SER A 230 -10.57 -28.11 -18.48
C SER A 230 -11.67 -27.08 -18.22
N LEU A 231 -11.34 -25.78 -18.32
CA LEU A 231 -12.31 -24.70 -18.10
C LEU A 231 -13.45 -24.75 -19.13
N CYS A 232 -13.16 -25.08 -20.39
CA CYS A 232 -14.20 -25.23 -21.42
C CYS A 232 -15.18 -26.37 -21.10
N GLN A 233 -14.71 -27.45 -20.46
CA GLN A 233 -15.59 -28.51 -19.96
C GLN A 233 -16.42 -28.01 -18.78
N GLU A 234 -15.80 -27.33 -17.81
CA GLU A 234 -16.48 -26.76 -16.64
C GLU A 234 -17.59 -25.76 -17.03
N TRP A 235 -17.37 -24.97 -18.09
CA TRP A 235 -18.33 -24.00 -18.60
C TRP A 235 -19.36 -24.58 -19.58
N SER A 236 -19.40 -25.90 -19.75
CA SER A 236 -20.29 -26.58 -20.70
C SER A 236 -20.16 -26.07 -22.14
N ILE A 237 -18.96 -25.63 -22.53
CA ILE A 237 -18.66 -25.22 -23.90
C ILE A 237 -18.51 -26.46 -24.78
N VAL A 238 -17.93 -27.53 -24.24
CA VAL A 238 -17.73 -28.78 -24.98
C VAL A 238 -19.06 -29.54 -25.11
N ASP A 239 -19.53 -29.70 -26.34
CA ASP A 239 -20.76 -30.44 -26.67
C ASP A 239 -20.70 -31.03 -28.09
N SER A 240 -21.86 -31.40 -28.66
CA SER A 240 -21.95 -31.92 -30.03
C SER A 240 -21.57 -30.92 -31.12
N ASN A 241 -21.64 -29.62 -30.84
CA ASN A 241 -21.38 -28.54 -31.79
C ASN A 241 -19.95 -28.00 -31.69
N CYS A 242 -19.33 -28.12 -30.50
CA CYS A 242 -17.95 -27.72 -30.26
C CYS A 242 -17.22 -28.79 -29.46
N SER A 243 -16.48 -29.67 -30.15
CA SER A 243 -15.74 -30.76 -29.52
C SER A 243 -14.41 -30.28 -28.91
N LEU A 244 -13.77 -31.09 -28.06
CA LEU A 244 -12.41 -30.79 -27.55
C LEU A 244 -11.37 -30.64 -28.67
N ALA A 245 -11.52 -31.40 -29.76
CA ALA A 245 -10.64 -31.29 -30.92
C ALA A 245 -10.81 -29.93 -31.63
N ASP A 246 -12.01 -29.35 -31.60
CA ASP A 246 -12.23 -28.00 -32.12
C ASP A 246 -11.58 -26.95 -31.22
N ILE A 247 -11.67 -27.11 -29.90
CA ILE A 247 -11.01 -26.23 -28.93
C ILE A 247 -9.48 -26.24 -29.13
N ASP A 248 -8.87 -27.41 -29.39
CA ASP A 248 -7.43 -27.55 -29.66
C ASP A 248 -7.03 -26.82 -30.96
N ARG A 249 -7.79 -27.03 -32.04
CA ARG A 249 -7.58 -26.31 -33.31
C ARG A 249 -7.73 -24.80 -33.13
N ILE A 250 -8.72 -24.35 -32.34
CA ILE A 250 -8.94 -22.92 -32.04
C ILE A 250 -7.75 -22.35 -31.26
N PHE A 251 -7.23 -23.07 -30.28
CA PHE A 251 -6.04 -22.68 -29.52
C PHE A 251 -4.82 -22.52 -30.44
N ILE A 252 -4.54 -23.54 -31.26
CA ILE A 252 -3.44 -23.52 -32.22
C ILE A 252 -3.61 -22.37 -33.21
N ALA A 253 -4.80 -22.22 -33.79
CA ALA A 253 -5.10 -21.16 -34.76
C ALA A 253 -4.93 -19.76 -34.16
N THR A 254 -5.22 -19.60 -32.85
CA THR A 254 -4.99 -18.33 -32.14
C THR A 254 -3.50 -18.09 -31.91
N LYS A 255 -2.74 -19.13 -31.55
CA LYS A 255 -1.29 -19.04 -31.31
C LYS A 255 -0.42 -18.83 -32.54
N VAL A 256 -0.88 -19.23 -33.72
CA VAL A 256 -0.18 -18.96 -34.98
C VAL A 256 -0.27 -17.46 -35.29
N SER A 257 0.81 -16.73 -35.01
CA SER A 257 0.93 -15.29 -35.28
C SER A 257 2.27 -15.01 -35.96
N ASP A 258 2.21 -14.32 -37.10
CA ASP A 258 3.41 -13.81 -37.78
C ASP A 258 4.00 -12.58 -37.07
N ARG A 259 3.19 -11.91 -36.24
CA ARG A 259 3.54 -10.60 -35.66
C ARG A 259 4.38 -10.71 -34.40
N PHE A 260 4.22 -11.78 -33.64
CA PHE A 260 4.77 -11.90 -32.29
C PHE A 260 5.43 -13.26 -32.08
N LYS A 261 6.52 -13.30 -31.31
CA LYS A 261 7.07 -14.57 -30.87
C LYS A 261 6.09 -15.17 -29.86
N SER A 262 5.32 -16.15 -30.32
CA SER A 262 4.28 -16.81 -29.54
C SER A 262 4.87 -17.50 -28.30
N THR A 263 4.33 -17.19 -27.13
CA THR A 263 4.48 -17.99 -25.91
C THR A 263 3.59 -19.23 -26.03
N LYS A 264 3.87 -20.27 -25.22
CA LYS A 264 3.00 -21.46 -25.18
C LYS A 264 1.61 -21.14 -24.62
N ASP A 265 1.52 -20.18 -23.70
CA ASP A 265 0.30 -19.86 -22.96
C ASP A 265 -0.37 -18.61 -23.49
N LEU A 266 -1.71 -18.58 -23.51
CA LEU A 266 -2.50 -17.47 -24.04
C LEU A 266 -2.36 -16.22 -23.15
N SER A 267 -2.09 -15.11 -23.81
CA SER A 267 -2.26 -13.76 -23.26
C SER A 267 -3.74 -13.32 -23.34
N ARG A 268 -4.09 -12.19 -22.72
CA ARG A 268 -5.47 -11.67 -22.63
C ARG A 268 -6.09 -11.43 -24.00
N PHE A 269 -5.36 -10.80 -24.93
CA PHE A 269 -5.88 -10.56 -26.28
C PHE A 269 -6.08 -11.84 -27.08
N GLU A 270 -5.23 -12.86 -26.86
CA GLU A 270 -5.40 -14.18 -27.46
C GLU A 270 -6.59 -14.91 -26.83
N PHE A 271 -6.81 -14.75 -25.53
CA PHE A 271 -7.97 -15.31 -24.84
C PHE A 271 -9.29 -14.74 -25.41
N TRP A 272 -9.38 -13.42 -25.65
CA TRP A 272 -10.54 -12.83 -26.33
C TRP A 272 -10.77 -13.42 -27.73
N GLU A 273 -9.70 -13.58 -28.51
CA GLU A 273 -9.80 -14.20 -29.84
C GLU A 273 -10.32 -15.64 -29.75
N VAL A 274 -9.83 -16.42 -28.78
CA VAL A 274 -10.33 -17.78 -28.52
C VAL A 274 -11.82 -17.77 -28.23
N LEU A 275 -12.32 -16.86 -27.39
CA LEU A 275 -13.75 -16.75 -27.09
C LEU A 275 -14.58 -16.47 -28.35
N VAL A 276 -14.15 -15.54 -29.21
CA VAL A 276 -14.84 -15.25 -30.48
C VAL A 276 -14.87 -16.49 -31.39
N ARG A 277 -13.74 -17.20 -31.51
CA ARG A 277 -13.68 -18.42 -32.33
C ARG A 277 -14.57 -19.54 -31.79
N ILE A 278 -14.62 -19.70 -30.46
CA ILE A 278 -15.51 -20.67 -29.81
C ILE A 278 -16.97 -20.31 -30.08
N ALA A 279 -17.34 -19.04 -29.94
CA ALA A 279 -18.70 -18.57 -30.22
C ALA A 279 -19.13 -18.87 -31.66
N ILE A 280 -18.24 -18.58 -32.62
CA ILE A 280 -18.47 -18.89 -34.03
C ILE A 280 -18.67 -20.39 -34.23
N LYS A 281 -17.77 -21.21 -33.65
CA LYS A 281 -17.82 -22.66 -33.80
C LYS A 281 -19.07 -23.29 -33.19
N LYS A 282 -19.43 -22.86 -31.98
CA LYS A 282 -20.51 -23.46 -31.17
C LYS A 282 -21.90 -23.00 -31.60
N TYR A 283 -22.06 -21.74 -31.98
CA TYR A 283 -23.39 -21.13 -32.20
C TYR A 283 -23.64 -20.67 -33.64
N PHE A 284 -22.64 -20.11 -34.32
CA PHE A 284 -22.81 -19.53 -35.64
C PHE A 284 -22.72 -20.57 -36.77
N GLU A 285 -21.62 -21.35 -36.84
CA GLU A 285 -21.44 -22.39 -37.88
C GLU A 285 -22.57 -23.43 -37.93
N PRO A 286 -23.13 -23.91 -36.80
CA PRO A 286 -24.25 -24.84 -36.83
C PRO A 286 -25.59 -24.20 -37.19
N GLY A 287 -25.66 -22.87 -37.35
CA GLY A 287 -26.89 -22.14 -37.67
C GLY A 287 -27.86 -21.95 -36.49
N ILE A 288 -27.38 -22.03 -35.25
CA ILE A 288 -28.20 -21.77 -34.05
C ILE A 288 -28.47 -20.27 -33.91
N ILE A 289 -27.45 -19.45 -34.21
CA ILE A 289 -27.52 -17.98 -34.20
C ILE A 289 -26.99 -17.44 -35.53
N ASN A 290 -27.71 -16.50 -36.13
CA ASN A 290 -27.46 -16.02 -37.49
C ASN A 290 -26.47 -14.84 -37.61
N SER A 291 -25.86 -14.41 -36.50
CA SER A 291 -24.90 -13.29 -36.49
C SER A 291 -23.77 -13.58 -35.50
N ILE A 292 -22.54 -13.19 -35.84
CA ILE A 292 -21.38 -13.42 -34.97
C ILE A 292 -21.48 -12.66 -33.64
N PRO A 293 -21.91 -11.38 -33.59
CA PRO A 293 -22.06 -10.64 -32.33
C PRO A 293 -22.99 -11.36 -31.35
N SER A 294 -24.20 -11.73 -31.79
CA SER A 294 -25.16 -12.46 -30.94
C SER A 294 -24.62 -13.83 -30.50
N ALA A 295 -23.81 -14.50 -31.30
CA ALA A 295 -23.16 -15.76 -30.91
C ALA A 295 -22.13 -15.56 -29.79
N VAL A 296 -21.38 -14.45 -29.82
CA VAL A 296 -20.43 -14.08 -28.78
C VAL A 296 -21.16 -13.73 -27.48
N GLU A 297 -22.21 -12.91 -27.56
CA GLU A 297 -23.04 -12.58 -26.40
C GLU A 297 -23.67 -13.83 -25.77
N GLU A 298 -24.17 -14.75 -26.59
CA GLU A 298 -24.70 -16.04 -26.15
C GLU A 298 -23.65 -16.87 -25.40
N LEU A 299 -22.43 -16.99 -25.93
CA LEU A 299 -21.34 -17.69 -25.27
C LEU A 299 -21.02 -17.07 -23.90
N ILE A 300 -20.92 -15.75 -23.83
CA ILE A 300 -20.62 -15.04 -22.58
C ILE A 300 -21.73 -15.28 -21.56
N THR A 301 -22.98 -15.05 -21.94
CA THR A 301 -24.11 -15.09 -21.02
C THR A 301 -24.48 -16.52 -20.62
N LYS A 302 -24.63 -17.44 -21.58
CA LYS A 302 -25.12 -18.80 -21.30
C LYS A 302 -24.05 -19.74 -20.79
N ASN A 303 -22.81 -19.65 -21.29
CA ASN A 303 -21.72 -20.51 -20.81
C ASN A 303 -20.90 -19.82 -19.73
N LEU A 304 -20.24 -18.72 -20.06
CA LEU A 304 -19.21 -18.16 -19.18
C LEU A 304 -19.82 -17.67 -17.86
N LEU A 305 -20.77 -16.73 -17.90
CA LEU A 305 -21.32 -16.11 -16.68
C LEU A 305 -22.25 -17.03 -15.88
N THR A 306 -22.94 -17.98 -16.53
CA THR A 306 -23.75 -18.99 -15.84
C THR A 306 -22.89 -19.91 -14.96
N HIS A 307 -21.73 -20.32 -15.47
CA HIS A 307 -20.87 -21.30 -14.81
C HIS A 307 -19.71 -20.65 -14.03
N PHE A 308 -19.31 -19.42 -14.35
CA PHE A 308 -18.29 -18.68 -13.62
C PHE A 308 -18.85 -18.07 -12.34
N LYS A 309 -18.55 -18.73 -11.23
CA LYS A 309 -18.89 -18.26 -9.87
C LYS A 309 -17.60 -18.09 -9.08
N PRO A 310 -16.87 -16.97 -9.24
CA PRO A 310 -15.63 -16.78 -8.52
C PRO A 310 -15.92 -16.75 -7.02
N ARG A 311 -15.17 -17.56 -6.26
CA ARG A 311 -15.22 -17.50 -4.78
C ARG A 311 -14.61 -16.21 -4.24
N ILE A 312 -13.79 -15.55 -5.05
CA ILE A 312 -13.08 -14.32 -4.73
C ILE A 312 -13.59 -13.25 -5.67
N ASP A 313 -14.29 -12.27 -5.11
CA ASP A 313 -14.60 -11.03 -5.85
C ASP A 313 -13.33 -10.19 -5.96
N TRP A 314 -13.01 -9.81 -7.18
CA TRP A 314 -11.84 -9.00 -7.46
C TRP A 314 -12.01 -7.55 -6.99
N LYS A 315 -13.14 -6.88 -7.25
CA LYS A 315 -13.31 -5.43 -7.02
C LYS A 315 -13.95 -5.13 -5.66
N LYS A 316 -15.12 -5.70 -5.38
CA LYS A 316 -15.93 -5.42 -4.18
C LYS A 316 -15.20 -5.81 -2.91
N TRP A 317 -14.42 -6.89 -2.91
CA TRP A 317 -13.65 -7.29 -1.74
C TRP A 317 -12.68 -6.19 -1.27
N ARG A 318 -12.08 -5.43 -2.20
CA ARG A 318 -11.18 -4.34 -1.82
C ARG A 318 -11.92 -3.31 -0.99
N GLU A 319 -13.02 -2.79 -1.52
CA GLU A 319 -13.80 -1.72 -0.90
C GLU A 319 -14.48 -2.16 0.40
N MET A 320 -14.99 -3.39 0.43
CA MET A 320 -15.76 -3.90 1.57
C MET A 320 -14.89 -4.42 2.70
N GLU A 321 -13.78 -5.09 2.38
CA GLU A 321 -13.04 -5.88 3.36
C GLU A 321 -11.60 -5.41 3.52
N LEU A 322 -10.86 -5.05 2.46
CA LEU A 322 -9.44 -4.66 2.57
C LEU A 322 -9.22 -3.18 2.91
N TRP A 323 -9.92 -2.28 2.23
CA TRP A 323 -9.74 -0.83 2.28
C TRP A 323 -10.55 -0.20 3.41
N ASN A 324 -10.19 -0.58 4.62
CA ASN A 324 -10.78 -0.03 5.83
C ASN A 324 -9.70 0.50 6.79
N LEU A 325 -10.14 1.24 7.81
CA LEU A 325 -9.24 1.91 8.75
C LEU A 325 -8.37 0.93 9.56
N ASN A 326 -8.94 -0.21 9.98
CA ASN A 326 -8.24 -1.17 10.83
C ASN A 326 -7.09 -1.84 10.08
N ILE A 327 -7.30 -2.21 8.82
CA ILE A 327 -6.27 -2.81 7.97
C ILE A 327 -5.24 -1.76 7.55
N ASP A 328 -5.66 -0.53 7.22
CA ASP A 328 -4.74 0.56 6.91
C ASP A 328 -3.81 0.87 8.09
N ASP A 329 -4.34 0.94 9.32
CA ASP A 329 -3.55 1.16 10.52
C ASP A 329 -2.56 0.02 10.79
N LEU A 330 -2.99 -1.23 10.59
CA LEU A 330 -2.13 -2.41 10.67
C LEU A 330 -0.96 -2.35 9.69
N PHE A 331 -1.20 -1.95 8.44
CA PHE A 331 -0.12 -1.82 7.47
C PHE A 331 0.76 -0.59 7.75
N LYS A 332 0.17 0.56 8.14
CA LYS A 332 0.92 1.78 8.47
C LYS A 332 1.88 1.59 9.63
N ARG A 333 1.46 0.93 10.72
CA ARG A 333 2.34 0.68 11.87
C ARG A 333 3.52 -0.23 11.52
N ASN A 334 3.36 -1.08 10.51
CA ASN A 334 4.39 -1.99 10.02
C ASN A 334 5.08 -1.50 8.73
N LEU A 335 4.83 -0.27 8.29
CA LEU A 335 5.23 0.22 6.97
C LEU A 335 6.76 0.27 6.79
N GLU A 336 7.52 0.62 7.83
CA GLU A 336 8.98 0.62 7.77
C GLU A 336 9.54 -0.80 7.57
N ASN A 337 9.01 -1.78 8.30
CA ASN A 337 9.40 -3.17 8.19
C ASN A 337 9.00 -3.77 6.82
N LEU A 338 7.80 -3.42 6.32
CA LEU A 338 7.33 -3.82 5.00
C LEU A 338 8.20 -3.24 3.88
N ASN A 339 8.61 -1.97 3.99
CA ASN A 339 9.54 -1.37 3.04
C ASN A 339 10.90 -2.05 3.06
N LEU A 340 11.41 -2.41 4.25
CA LEU A 340 12.66 -3.16 4.37
C LEU A 340 12.54 -4.54 3.73
N LEU A 341 11.45 -5.26 4.00
CA LEU A 341 11.16 -6.57 3.43
C LEU A 341 11.07 -6.52 1.90
N TYR A 342 10.32 -5.54 1.37
CA TYR A 342 10.19 -5.33 -0.06
C TYR A 342 11.55 -4.96 -0.69
N SER A 343 12.31 -4.08 -0.04
CA SER A 343 13.62 -3.62 -0.52
C SER A 343 14.70 -4.71 -0.49
N ARG A 344 14.56 -5.74 0.35
CA ARG A 344 15.49 -6.88 0.43
C ARG A 344 15.63 -7.60 -0.91
N ASN A 345 14.53 -7.67 -1.66
CA ASN A 345 14.47 -8.34 -2.96
C ASN A 345 14.91 -7.42 -4.12
N LEU A 346 15.35 -6.19 -3.81
CA LEU A 346 15.87 -5.24 -4.78
C LEU A 346 17.40 -5.29 -4.78
N THR A 347 18.01 -5.40 -5.95
CA THR A 347 19.47 -5.30 -6.13
C THR A 347 19.82 -4.02 -6.89
N GLN A 348 21.10 -3.64 -6.93
CA GLN A 348 21.54 -2.49 -7.73
C GLN A 348 21.11 -2.58 -9.20
N MET A 349 21.03 -3.81 -9.72
CA MET A 349 20.59 -4.10 -11.09
C MET A 349 19.07 -4.26 -11.20
N LYS A 350 18.41 -4.76 -10.15
CA LYS A 350 16.99 -5.07 -10.12
C LYS A 350 16.23 -4.13 -9.17
N LYS A 351 15.58 -3.11 -9.74
CA LYS A 351 14.89 -2.04 -8.98
C LYS A 351 13.42 -2.35 -8.66
N PHE A 352 12.99 -3.60 -8.79
CA PHE A 352 11.63 -4.01 -8.50
C PHE A 352 11.60 -5.46 -8.01
N MET A 353 10.59 -5.78 -7.22
CA MET A 353 10.28 -7.17 -6.85
C MET A 353 9.61 -7.84 -8.05
N SER A 354 10.08 -9.04 -8.42
CA SER A 354 9.40 -9.85 -9.43
C SER A 354 8.45 -10.88 -8.80
N TYR A 355 7.56 -11.44 -9.61
CA TYR A 355 6.74 -12.59 -9.23
C TYR A 355 7.56 -13.73 -8.60
N SER A 356 8.70 -14.09 -9.21
CA SER A 356 9.59 -15.13 -8.67
C SER A 356 10.10 -14.81 -7.26
N ASP A 357 10.45 -13.55 -6.99
CA ASP A 357 10.92 -13.13 -5.66
C ASP A 357 9.80 -13.24 -4.64
N LEU A 358 8.55 -12.95 -5.06
CA LEU A 358 7.39 -13.03 -4.20
C LEU A 358 7.05 -14.49 -3.85
N MET A 359 7.20 -15.40 -4.81
CA MET A 359 7.04 -16.84 -4.57
C MET A 359 8.13 -17.39 -3.63
N GLU A 360 9.39 -16.98 -3.84
CA GLU A 360 10.51 -17.34 -2.97
C GLU A 360 10.30 -16.78 -1.56
N LEU A 361 9.89 -15.52 -1.44
CA LEU A 361 9.57 -14.89 -0.16
C LEU A 361 8.44 -15.62 0.58
N THR A 362 7.39 -16.04 -0.14
CA THR A 362 6.27 -16.78 0.47
C THR A 362 6.72 -18.16 0.99
N LYS A 363 7.64 -18.82 0.26
CA LYS A 363 8.26 -20.09 0.68
C LYS A 363 9.18 -19.89 1.89
N GLU A 364 10.03 -18.87 1.88
CA GLU A 364 10.92 -18.52 3.00
C GLU A 364 10.14 -18.14 4.27
N ALA A 365 9.00 -17.48 4.10
CA ALA A 365 8.11 -17.11 5.21
C ALA A 365 7.32 -18.29 5.77
N GLU A 366 7.47 -19.50 5.20
CA GLU A 366 6.76 -20.71 5.60
C GLU A 366 5.23 -20.50 5.67
N VAL A 367 4.70 -19.76 4.70
CA VAL A 367 3.27 -19.51 4.59
C VAL A 367 2.61 -20.79 4.07
N ASP A 368 1.80 -21.43 4.92
CA ASP A 368 1.11 -22.69 4.63
C ASP A 368 -0.07 -22.50 3.66
N ILE A 369 0.24 -22.22 2.39
CA ILE A 369 -0.70 -22.05 1.29
C ILE A 369 -0.15 -22.78 0.06
N LEU A 370 -1.01 -23.54 -0.62
CA LEU A 370 -0.64 -24.25 -1.85
C LEU A 370 -0.19 -23.29 -2.96
N GLU A 371 0.76 -23.70 -3.79
CA GLU A 371 1.34 -22.84 -4.84
C GLU A 371 0.30 -22.28 -5.82
N ASN A 372 -0.68 -23.08 -6.25
CA ASN A 372 -1.77 -22.61 -7.11
C ASN A 372 -2.65 -21.53 -6.44
N LYS A 373 -2.79 -21.57 -5.11
CA LYS A 373 -3.50 -20.54 -4.33
C LYS A 373 -2.67 -19.28 -4.18
N ILE A 374 -1.35 -19.40 -4.09
CA ILE A 374 -0.43 -18.25 -4.12
C ILE A 374 -0.51 -17.56 -5.49
N ASN A 375 -0.50 -18.34 -6.59
CA ASN A 375 -0.67 -17.81 -7.95
C ASN A 375 -2.00 -17.07 -8.07
N LEU A 376 -3.07 -17.63 -7.53
CA LEU A 376 -4.39 -16.99 -7.51
C LEU A 376 -4.36 -15.67 -6.72
N ALA A 377 -3.78 -15.65 -5.51
CA ALA A 377 -3.60 -14.41 -4.74
C ALA A 377 -2.82 -13.37 -5.54
N TYR A 378 -1.75 -13.80 -6.21
CA TYR A 378 -0.94 -12.92 -7.05
C TYR A 378 -1.74 -12.32 -8.19
N SER A 379 -2.43 -13.14 -9.00
CA SER A 379 -3.26 -12.68 -10.12
C SER A 379 -4.28 -11.63 -9.69
N TYR A 380 -4.96 -11.85 -8.55
CA TYR A 380 -5.95 -10.92 -8.01
C TYR A 380 -5.35 -9.67 -7.33
N SER A 381 -4.04 -9.69 -7.03
CA SER A 381 -3.29 -8.57 -6.45
C SER A 381 -2.74 -7.58 -7.49
N LYS A 382 -2.87 -7.91 -8.78
CA LYS A 382 -2.31 -7.12 -9.87
C LYS A 382 -3.23 -6.00 -10.32
N MET A 383 -2.64 -4.83 -10.52
CA MET A 383 -3.30 -3.73 -11.21
C MET A 383 -3.40 -4.04 -12.71
N THR A 384 -4.32 -3.33 -13.36
CA THR A 384 -4.61 -3.46 -14.78
C THR A 384 -3.44 -3.03 -15.64
N VAL A 385 -2.97 -3.94 -16.49
CA VAL A 385 -1.97 -3.65 -17.50
C VAL A 385 -2.69 -3.36 -18.81
N LEU A 386 -2.66 -2.09 -19.26
CA LEU A 386 -3.33 -1.67 -20.50
C LEU A 386 -2.74 -2.39 -21.73
N ASP A 387 -1.43 -2.27 -21.93
CA ASP A 387 -0.70 -2.87 -23.06
C ASP A 387 0.12 -4.08 -22.58
N GLU A 388 -0.52 -5.25 -22.62
CA GLU A 388 0.08 -6.52 -22.21
C GLU A 388 1.22 -6.96 -23.15
N VAL A 389 1.09 -6.72 -24.46
CA VAL A 389 2.10 -7.11 -25.44
C VAL A 389 3.43 -6.41 -25.17
N LYS A 390 3.38 -5.10 -24.87
CA LYS A 390 4.54 -4.32 -24.45
C LYS A 390 5.04 -4.78 -23.08
N ALA A 391 4.15 -5.02 -22.13
CA ALA A 391 4.47 -5.44 -20.76
C ALA A 391 5.05 -6.85 -20.61
N LEU A 392 4.81 -7.74 -21.58
CA LEU A 392 5.43 -9.07 -21.66
C LEU A 392 6.77 -9.02 -22.41
N GLY A 393 7.16 -7.85 -22.92
CA GLY A 393 8.37 -7.71 -23.74
C GLY A 393 8.29 -8.55 -25.02
N ILE A 394 7.10 -8.86 -25.53
CA ILE A 394 6.91 -9.64 -26.76
C ILE A 394 7.51 -8.87 -27.95
N LEU A 395 7.52 -7.54 -27.88
CA LEU A 395 8.15 -6.63 -28.85
C LEU A 395 9.67 -6.47 -28.70
N LYS A 396 10.39 -7.50 -28.23
CA LYS A 396 11.86 -7.49 -28.04
C LYS A 396 12.67 -7.09 -29.28
N LYS A 397 12.11 -7.20 -30.50
CA LYS A 397 12.81 -6.87 -31.75
C LYS A 397 12.83 -5.38 -32.13
N LEU A 398 11.96 -4.53 -31.57
CA LEU A 398 11.87 -3.11 -31.98
C LEU A 398 12.61 -2.14 -31.05
N SER A 399 12.85 -2.50 -29.79
CA SER A 399 13.57 -1.65 -28.82
C SER A 399 15.08 -1.98 -28.78
N LYS A 400 15.79 -1.87 -29.92
CA LYS A 400 17.27 -1.82 -29.87
C LYS A 400 17.78 -0.49 -29.30
N THR A 401 16.94 0.55 -29.29
CA THR A 401 17.37 1.93 -29.02
C THR A 401 17.11 2.40 -27.59
N SER A 402 16.35 1.66 -26.76
CA SER A 402 16.02 2.11 -25.40
C SER A 402 16.23 1.09 -24.27
N GLY A 403 16.58 -0.17 -24.54
CA GLY A 403 16.99 -1.17 -23.53
C GLY A 403 16.00 -1.47 -22.38
N LYS A 404 14.86 -0.77 -22.29
CA LYS A 404 13.88 -0.93 -21.23
C LYS A 404 12.84 -1.95 -21.66
N VAL A 405 13.02 -3.19 -21.21
CA VAL A 405 11.95 -4.19 -21.20
C VAL A 405 10.91 -3.71 -20.20
N TYR A 406 9.67 -3.52 -20.66
CA TYR A 406 8.55 -3.28 -19.77
C TYR A 406 8.13 -4.63 -19.22
N GLU A 407 8.08 -4.76 -17.89
CA GLU A 407 7.81 -6.02 -17.18
C GLU A 407 6.50 -5.94 -16.39
N GLY A 408 5.43 -5.41 -16.97
CA GLY A 408 4.24 -4.97 -16.22
C GLY A 408 3.60 -6.04 -15.32
N TYR A 409 3.47 -7.28 -15.83
CA TYR A 409 2.91 -8.39 -15.05
C TYR A 409 3.91 -9.06 -14.12
N PHE A 410 5.20 -9.00 -14.43
CA PHE A 410 6.24 -9.64 -13.60
C PHE A 410 6.71 -8.73 -12.48
N LYS A 411 6.66 -7.41 -12.67
CA LYS A 411 6.98 -6.40 -11.66
C LYS A 411 5.83 -6.29 -10.67
N VAL A 412 6.14 -6.40 -9.39
CA VAL A 412 5.22 -6.18 -8.28
C VAL A 412 5.47 -4.79 -7.73
N GLN A 413 4.50 -3.88 -7.80
CA GLN A 413 4.59 -2.59 -7.11
C GLN A 413 4.43 -2.78 -5.61
N PHE A 414 4.91 -1.84 -4.80
CA PHE A 414 4.79 -1.95 -3.34
C PHE A 414 3.32 -2.06 -2.88
N THR A 415 2.40 -1.31 -3.50
CA THR A 415 0.97 -1.41 -3.18
C THR A 415 0.37 -2.75 -3.62
N GLU A 416 0.82 -3.33 -4.73
CA GLU A 416 0.44 -4.70 -5.13
C GLU A 416 0.98 -5.75 -4.16
N PHE A 417 2.18 -5.54 -3.60
CA PHE A 417 2.74 -6.41 -2.55
C PHE A 417 1.90 -6.39 -1.27
N ILE A 418 1.45 -5.20 -0.83
CA ILE A 418 0.52 -5.09 0.31
C ILE A 418 -0.81 -5.78 -0.02
N GLU A 419 -1.36 -5.55 -1.21
CA GLU A 419 -2.60 -6.21 -1.64
C GLU A 419 -2.44 -7.73 -1.68
N PHE A 420 -1.31 -8.24 -2.17
CA PHE A 420 -1.01 -9.66 -2.20
C PHE A 420 -1.06 -10.31 -0.81
N ILE A 421 -0.50 -9.67 0.22
CA ILE A 421 -0.62 -10.14 1.60
C ILE A 421 -2.10 -10.24 2.02
N GLY A 422 -2.90 -9.22 1.68
CA GLY A 422 -4.34 -9.23 1.91
C GLY A 422 -5.06 -10.38 1.18
N ARG A 423 -4.66 -10.68 -0.06
CA ARG A 423 -5.23 -11.79 -0.86
C ARG A 423 -4.83 -13.16 -0.32
N LEU A 424 -3.61 -13.34 0.16
CA LEU A 424 -3.22 -14.58 0.84
C LEU A 424 -4.09 -14.79 2.08
N ALA A 425 -4.33 -13.75 2.87
CA ALA A 425 -5.21 -13.83 4.04
C ALA A 425 -6.66 -14.16 3.65
N GLN A 426 -7.17 -13.55 2.58
CA GLN A 426 -8.49 -13.87 2.05
C GLN A 426 -8.60 -15.35 1.66
N ILE A 427 -7.63 -15.87 0.91
CA ILE A 427 -7.65 -17.27 0.45
C ILE A 427 -7.53 -18.23 1.63
N GLN A 428 -6.67 -17.94 2.60
CA GLN A 428 -6.52 -18.77 3.79
C GLN A 428 -7.81 -18.82 4.63
N ASN A 429 -8.58 -17.73 4.66
CA ASN A 429 -9.88 -17.70 5.32
C ASN A 429 -10.95 -18.49 4.54
N LEU A 430 -10.91 -18.44 3.20
CA LEU A 430 -11.80 -19.22 2.31
C LEU A 430 -11.79 -20.72 2.56
N ASP A 431 -10.67 -21.26 3.03
CA ASP A 431 -10.55 -22.68 3.35
C ASP A 431 -11.05 -23.05 4.75
N LYS A 432 -11.06 -22.10 5.69
CA LYS A 432 -11.28 -22.38 7.12
C LYS A 432 -12.74 -22.28 7.53
N HIS A 433 -13.53 -21.40 6.92
CA HIS A 433 -14.87 -21.09 7.41
C HIS A 433 -15.86 -20.84 6.28
N GLU A 434 -16.98 -21.56 6.26
CA GLU A 434 -18.09 -21.22 5.36
C GLU A 434 -19.01 -20.12 5.93
N HIS A 435 -18.89 -19.75 7.22
CA HIS A 435 -19.98 -19.01 7.90
C HIS A 435 -19.67 -17.78 8.79
N ASN A 436 -18.43 -17.24 8.91
CA ASN A 436 -18.24 -15.97 9.63
C ASN A 436 -16.93 -15.22 9.27
N TYR A 437 -16.96 -14.20 8.38
CA TYR A 437 -15.75 -13.61 7.77
C TYR A 437 -15.25 -12.27 8.34
N ARG A 438 -16.13 -11.36 8.76
CA ARG A 438 -15.80 -9.92 8.82
C ARG A 438 -14.83 -9.49 9.93
N GLY A 439 -14.65 -10.30 10.98
CA GLY A 439 -13.63 -10.03 12.01
C GLY A 439 -12.26 -10.63 11.67
N MET A 440 -12.22 -11.65 10.82
CA MET A 440 -11.06 -12.54 10.69
C MET A 440 -10.01 -12.06 9.70
N LEU A 441 -10.36 -11.14 8.78
CA LEU A 441 -9.38 -10.74 7.75
C LEU A 441 -8.18 -10.02 8.36
N LYS A 442 -8.40 -9.10 9.32
CA LYS A 442 -7.32 -8.40 10.01
C LYS A 442 -6.40 -9.41 10.72
N ASP A 443 -6.96 -10.32 11.49
CA ASP A 443 -6.19 -11.31 12.28
C ASP A 443 -5.39 -12.24 11.37
N THR A 444 -5.97 -12.69 10.26
CA THR A 444 -5.26 -13.51 9.28
C THR A 444 -4.17 -12.71 8.56
N ILE A 445 -4.39 -11.42 8.25
CA ILE A 445 -3.32 -10.54 7.76
C ILE A 445 -2.21 -10.41 8.81
N GLU A 446 -2.52 -10.28 10.10
CA GLU A 446 -1.51 -10.23 11.15
C GLU A 446 -0.66 -11.51 11.21
N ILE A 447 -1.29 -12.68 11.12
CA ILE A 447 -0.58 -13.98 11.08
C ILE A 447 0.39 -14.02 9.90
N ILE A 448 -0.10 -13.74 8.68
CA ILE A 448 0.72 -13.76 7.47
C ILE A 448 1.82 -12.70 7.55
N LEU A 449 1.50 -11.49 8.02
CA LEU A 449 2.49 -10.43 8.16
C LEU A 449 3.57 -10.82 9.17
N SER A 450 3.23 -11.48 10.28
CA SER A 450 4.21 -12.01 11.24
C SER A 450 5.16 -13.01 10.59
N GLN A 451 4.64 -13.91 9.77
CA GLN A 451 5.44 -14.88 8.99
C GLN A 451 6.40 -14.15 8.03
N PHE A 452 5.90 -13.21 7.23
CA PHE A 452 6.72 -12.42 6.31
C PHE A 452 7.78 -11.57 7.02
N LEU A 453 7.48 -10.99 8.18
CA LEU A 453 8.45 -10.19 8.93
C LEU A 453 9.54 -11.03 9.60
N SER A 454 9.24 -12.29 9.95
CA SER A 454 10.21 -13.22 10.52
C SER A 454 11.42 -13.45 9.60
N VAL A 455 11.19 -13.40 8.29
CA VAL A 455 12.20 -13.55 7.23
C VAL A 455 13.31 -12.48 7.30
N ILE A 456 13.02 -11.32 7.91
CA ILE A 456 13.99 -10.24 8.15
C ILE A 456 14.33 -10.06 9.63
N GLY A 457 14.00 -11.04 10.48
CA GLY A 457 14.23 -10.98 11.92
C GLY A 457 13.47 -9.85 12.61
N LYS A 458 12.28 -9.49 12.09
CA LYS A 458 11.39 -8.48 12.68
C LYS A 458 10.10 -9.13 13.18
N SER A 459 9.53 -8.51 14.20
CA SER A 459 8.19 -8.83 14.69
C SER A 459 7.19 -7.75 14.25
N LEU A 460 5.90 -8.04 14.40
CA LEU A 460 4.86 -7.03 14.26
C LEU A 460 5.11 -5.87 15.23
N ALA A 461 4.87 -4.64 14.76
CA ALA A 461 4.81 -3.48 15.62
C ALA A 461 3.59 -3.61 16.57
N PRO A 462 3.75 -3.31 17.87
CA PRO A 462 2.64 -3.37 18.82
C PRO A 462 1.52 -2.41 18.42
N GLU A 463 0.29 -2.74 18.80
CA GLU A 463 -0.83 -1.79 18.65
C GLU A 463 -0.54 -0.54 19.50
N PRO A 464 -0.80 0.67 18.99
CA PRO A 464 -0.67 1.86 19.82
C PRO A 464 -1.64 1.75 21.00
N GLU A 465 -1.12 1.89 22.22
CA GLU A 465 -1.96 1.95 23.42
C GLU A 465 -2.94 3.11 23.26
N ILE A 466 -4.23 2.79 23.08
CA ILE A 466 -5.29 3.78 23.14
C ILE A 466 -5.38 4.18 24.61
N LYS A 467 -4.78 5.32 24.95
CA LYS A 467 -5.01 5.96 26.24
C LYS A 467 -6.44 6.46 26.25
N GLU A 468 -7.33 5.67 26.85
CA GLU A 468 -8.75 6.00 27.07
C GLU A 468 -8.92 7.28 27.90
#